data_AF-A0AAV5I2C8-F1
#
_entry.id   AF-A0AAV5I2C8-F1
#
_cell.length_a   1.000
_cell.length_b   1.000
_cell.length_c   1.000
_cell.angle_alpha   90.00
_cell.angle_beta   90.00
_cell.angle_gamma   90.00
#
_symmetry.space_group_name_H-M   'P 1'
#
loop_
_entity.id
_entity.type
_entity.pdbx_description
1 polymer ?
#
loop_
_entity_poly.entity_id
_entity_poly.type
_entity_poly.pdbx_seq_one_letter_code
_entity_poly.pdbx_strand_id
1 'polypeptide(L)'
;MTADWTPEERQMLRNKVPKTGLRTPFRDGLLKHVAEDVLKLAKDGLERRGFKESGFLNEVAEVVRTGVTPAEKLLELYHGKWGQSVDPVFEELLY
;
A
#
# COMPACT_ATOMS: atom_id res chain seq x y z
N MET A 1 -18.67 0.88 -1.99
CA MET A 1 -17.42 1.47 -2.50
C MET A 1 -16.96 0.86 -3.82
N THR A 2 -17.09 -0.46 -4.04
CA THR A 2 -16.63 -1.12 -5.29
C THR A 2 -17.77 -1.63 -6.19
N ALA A 3 -19.02 -1.48 -5.77
CA ALA A 3 -20.18 -2.06 -6.46
C ALA A 3 -20.40 -1.46 -7.87
N ASP A 4 -19.96 -0.22 -8.07
CA ASP A 4 -20.05 0.55 -9.30
C ASP A 4 -18.77 0.47 -10.15
N TRP A 5 -17.78 -0.34 -9.75
CA TRP A 5 -16.55 -0.49 -10.54
C TRP A 5 -16.81 -1.37 -11.76
N THR A 6 -16.36 -0.94 -12.93
CA THR A 6 -16.49 -1.75 -14.15
C THR A 6 -15.43 -2.86 -14.21
N PRO A 7 -15.64 -3.92 -15.01
CA PRO A 7 -14.60 -4.93 -15.27
C PRO A 7 -13.29 -4.32 -15.80
N GLU A 8 -13.39 -3.31 -16.66
CA GLU A 8 -12.25 -2.62 -17.28
C GLU A 8 -11.49 -1.80 -16.24
N GLU A 9 -12.20 -1.10 -15.34
CA GLU A 9 -11.59 -0.37 -14.23
C GLU A 9 -10.79 -1.30 -13.31
N ARG A 10 -11.36 -2.46 -12.95
CA ARG A 10 -10.66 -3.49 -12.16
C ARG A 10 -9.43 -4.02 -12.88
N GLN A 11 -9.54 -4.31 -14.17
CA GLN A 11 -8.41 -4.81 -14.97
C GLN A 11 -7.32 -3.74 -15.12
N MET A 12 -7.71 -2.48 -15.30
CA MET A 12 -6.80 -1.34 -15.39
C MET A 12 -6.00 -1.20 -14.09
N LEU A 13 -6.67 -1.21 -12.93
CA LEU A 13 -6.00 -1.17 -11.64
C LEU A 13 -5.04 -2.35 -11.47
N ARG A 14 -5.49 -3.58 -11.77
CA ARG A 14 -4.64 -4.78 -11.72
C ARG A 14 -3.36 -4.63 -12.55
N ASN A 15 -3.44 -4.01 -13.71
CA ASN A 15 -2.31 -3.83 -14.62
C ASN A 15 -1.39 -2.66 -14.24
N LYS A 16 -1.93 -1.58 -13.68
CA LYS A 16 -1.16 -0.35 -13.38
C LYS A 16 -0.53 -0.34 -11.98
N VAL A 17 -1.21 -0.90 -10.98
CA VAL A 17 -0.71 -0.95 -9.59
C VAL A 17 0.69 -1.55 -9.46
N PRO A 18 1.07 -2.62 -10.18
CA PRO A 18 2.43 -3.15 -10.12
C PRO A 18 3.52 -2.13 -10.50
N LYS A 19 3.18 -1.10 -11.29
CA LYS A 19 4.13 -0.07 -11.73
C LYS A 19 4.09 1.18 -10.87
N THR A 20 2.89 1.64 -10.50
CA THR A 20 2.69 2.95 -9.88
C THR A 20 2.17 2.90 -8.45
N GLY A 21 1.92 1.71 -7.90
CA GLY A 21 1.48 1.53 -6.52
C GLY A 21 0.24 2.37 -6.18
N LEU A 22 0.26 3.03 -5.03
CA LEU A 22 -0.81 3.93 -4.56
C LEU A 22 -0.91 5.24 -5.37
N ARG A 23 0.10 5.56 -6.16
CA ARG A 23 0.11 6.71 -7.07
C ARG A 23 -0.62 6.44 -8.39
N THR A 24 -1.20 5.25 -8.55
CA THR A 24 -2.00 4.90 -9.73
C THR A 24 -3.23 5.81 -9.83
N PRO A 25 -3.43 6.56 -10.93
CA PRO A 25 -4.64 7.35 -11.12
C PRO A 25 -5.89 6.48 -11.21
N PHE A 26 -6.95 6.88 -10.50
CA PHE A 26 -8.23 6.20 -10.49
C PHE A 26 -9.37 7.21 -10.35
N ARG A 27 -10.22 7.32 -11.39
CA ARG A 27 -11.33 8.29 -11.47
C ARG A 27 -10.84 9.71 -11.17
N ASP A 28 -11.45 10.40 -10.21
CA ASP A 28 -11.15 11.79 -9.85
C ASP A 28 -9.94 11.94 -8.92
N GLY A 29 -9.15 10.88 -8.70
CA GLY A 29 -8.02 10.94 -7.79
C GLY A 29 -6.99 9.83 -7.98
N LEU A 30 -6.36 9.44 -6.88
CA LEU A 30 -5.37 8.36 -6.83
C LEU A 30 -5.95 7.15 -6.12
N LEU A 31 -5.41 5.98 -6.42
CA LEU A 31 -5.72 4.76 -5.68
C LEU A 31 -5.44 4.90 -4.18
N LYS A 32 -4.51 5.78 -3.80
CA LYS A 32 -4.27 6.19 -2.40
C LYS A 32 -5.57 6.59 -1.67
N HIS A 33 -6.43 7.41 -2.28
CA HIS A 33 -7.67 7.88 -1.64
C HIS A 33 -8.63 6.72 -1.38
N VAL A 34 -8.74 5.78 -2.33
CA VAL A 34 -9.51 4.55 -2.13
C VAL A 34 -8.89 3.72 -1.00
N ALA A 35 -7.56 3.64 -0.93
CA ALA A 35 -6.87 2.89 0.13
C ALA A 35 -7.10 3.50 1.52
N GLU A 36 -7.20 4.82 1.65
CA GLU A 36 -7.57 5.52 2.89
C GLU A 36 -8.97 5.09 3.37
N ASP A 37 -9.95 5.05 2.47
CA ASP A 37 -11.31 4.58 2.78
C ASP A 37 -11.35 3.08 3.14
N VAL A 38 -10.63 2.24 2.39
CA VAL A 38 -10.52 0.79 2.68
C VAL A 38 -9.92 0.54 4.05
N LEU A 39 -8.83 1.25 4.38
CA LEU A 39 -8.14 1.10 5.65
C LEU A 39 -9.04 1.50 6.82
N LYS A 40 -9.81 2.58 6.68
CA LYS A 40 -10.81 2.99 7.67
C LYS A 40 -11.85 1.90 7.89
N LEU A 41 -12.41 1.34 6.81
CA LEU A 41 -13.38 0.24 6.91
C LEU A 41 -12.79 -1.02 7.57
N ALA A 42 -11.55 -1.38 7.24
CA ALA A 42 -10.86 -2.51 7.83
C ALA A 42 -10.64 -2.31 9.34
N LYS A 43 -10.18 -1.11 9.74
CA LYS A 43 -9.99 -0.75 11.14
C LYS A 43 -11.31 -0.81 11.91
N ASP A 44 -12.37 -0.19 11.38
CA ASP A 44 -13.70 -0.20 11.99
C ASP A 44 -14.23 -1.63 12.16
N GLY A 45 -13.97 -2.52 11.20
CA GLY A 45 -14.34 -3.93 11.28
C GLY A 45 -13.62 -4.68 12.42
N LEU A 46 -12.31 -4.45 12.60
CA LEU A 46 -11.53 -5.06 13.68
C LEU A 46 -11.93 -4.50 15.05
N GLU A 47 -12.20 -3.20 15.16
CA GLU A 47 -12.70 -2.58 16.40
C GLU A 47 -14.04 -3.19 16.82
N ARG A 48 -14.97 -3.38 15.86
CA ARG A 48 -16.28 -4.01 16.14
C ARG A 48 -16.17 -5.44 16.64
N ARG A 49 -15.12 -6.18 16.26
CA ARG A 49 -14.88 -7.54 16.77
C ARG A 49 -14.44 -7.54 18.24
N GLY A 50 -13.88 -6.44 18.76
CA GLY A 50 -13.55 -6.30 20.17
C GLY A 50 -12.27 -7.02 20.64
N PHE A 51 -11.50 -7.63 19.74
CA PHE A 51 -10.27 -8.38 20.08
C PHE A 51 -9.00 -7.53 20.19
N LYS A 52 -9.10 -6.20 20.02
CA LYS A 52 -7.95 -5.26 19.97
C LYS A 52 -6.92 -5.62 18.88
N GLU A 53 -7.40 -6.15 17.76
CA GLU A 53 -6.59 -6.58 16.60
C GLU A 53 -6.24 -5.42 15.64
N SER A 54 -6.81 -4.22 15.83
CA SER A 54 -6.61 -3.10 14.91
C SER A 54 -5.15 -2.64 14.78
N GLY A 55 -4.33 -2.89 15.81
CA GLY A 55 -2.89 -2.60 15.79
C GLY A 55 -2.11 -3.35 14.71
N PHE A 56 -2.61 -4.49 14.22
CA PHE A 56 -1.99 -5.21 13.10
C PHE A 56 -2.02 -4.43 11.78
N LEU A 57 -2.87 -3.39 11.69
CA LEU A 57 -2.95 -2.53 10.51
C LEU A 57 -1.96 -1.36 10.54
N ASN A 58 -1.18 -1.16 11.62
CA ASN A 58 -0.32 0.03 11.76
C ASN A 58 0.71 0.16 10.62
N GLU A 59 1.33 -0.94 10.21
CA GLU A 59 2.33 -0.94 9.13
C GLU A 59 1.71 -0.52 7.79
N VAL A 60 0.57 -1.10 7.44
CA VAL A 60 -0.13 -0.74 6.19
C VAL A 60 -0.78 0.64 6.27
N ALA A 61 -1.13 1.11 7.48
CA ALA A 61 -1.64 2.46 7.69
C ALA A 61 -0.59 3.52 7.35
N GLU A 62 0.67 3.28 7.69
CA GLU A 62 1.77 4.17 7.33
C GLU A 62 2.00 4.23 5.81
N VAL A 63 1.90 3.08 5.13
CA VAL A 63 1.97 2.99 3.66
C VAL A 63 0.85 3.80 3.01
N VAL A 64 -0.39 3.64 3.49
CA VAL A 64 -1.55 4.39 2.96
C VAL A 64 -1.40 5.89 3.22
N ARG A 65 -0.97 6.29 4.43
CA ARG A 65 -0.80 7.69 4.82
C ARG A 65 0.25 8.40 3.97
N THR A 66 1.41 7.79 3.80
CA THR A 66 2.53 8.35 3.03
C THR A 66 2.32 8.21 1.53
N GLY A 67 1.58 7.19 1.09
CA GLY A 67 1.49 6.79 -0.31
C GLY A 67 2.77 6.12 -0.82
N VAL A 68 3.73 5.80 0.07
CA VAL A 68 5.01 5.18 -0.25
C VAL A 68 4.94 3.71 0.09
N THR A 69 5.07 2.87 -0.93
CA THR A 69 5.08 1.41 -0.81
C THR A 69 6.38 0.92 -0.17
N PRO A 70 6.39 -0.28 0.45
CA PRO A 70 7.62 -0.91 0.90
C PRO A 70 8.67 -1.04 -0.22
N ALA A 71 8.23 -1.29 -1.46
CA ALA A 71 9.11 -1.35 -2.61
C ALA A 71 9.80 -0.02 -2.90
N GLU A 72 9.08 1.11 -2.80
CA GLU A 72 9.67 2.44 -2.94
C GLU A 72 10.68 2.75 -1.82
N LYS A 73 10.41 2.34 -0.57
CA LYS A 73 11.39 2.47 0.53
C LYS A 73 12.67 1.69 0.25
N LEU A 74 12.57 0.46 -0.28
CA LEU A 74 13.73 -0.33 -0.66
C LEU A 74 14.49 0.30 -1.83
N LEU A 75 13.79 0.90 -2.80
CA LEU A 75 14.42 1.64 -3.89
C LEU A 75 15.16 2.89 -3.39
N GLU A 76 14.62 3.61 -2.41
CA GLU A 76 15.31 4.72 -1.77
C GLU A 76 16.59 4.26 -1.05
N LEU A 77 16.55 3.13 -0.34
CA LEU A 77 17.73 2.53 0.28
C LEU A 77 18.76 2.09 -0.76
N TYR A 78 18.30 1.43 -1.82
CA TYR A 78 19.12 0.99 -2.95
C TYR A 78 19.86 2.16 -3.60
N HIS A 79 19.14 3.24 -3.95
CA HIS A 79 19.75 4.41 -4.57
C HIS A 79 20.54 5.30 -3.60
N GLY A 80 20.31 5.16 -2.29
CA GLY A 80 21.00 5.89 -1.24
C GLY A 80 22.03 5.04 -0.51
N LYS A 81 21.68 4.62 0.71
CA LYS A 81 22.58 3.97 1.69
C LYS A 81 23.30 2.74 1.14
N TRP A 82 22.65 1.96 0.29
CA TRP A 82 23.20 0.70 -0.22
C TRP A 82 24.06 0.89 -1.49
N GLY A 83 24.13 2.11 -2.03
CA GLY A 83 25.05 2.41 -3.14
C GLY A 83 24.81 1.56 -4.38
N GLN A 84 23.55 1.34 -4.73
CA GLN A 84 23.11 0.49 -5.85
C GLN A 84 23.50 -1.00 -5.72
N SER A 85 23.79 -1.46 -4.49
CA SER A 85 23.87 -2.90 -4.17
C SER A 85 22.55 -3.40 -3.60
N VAL A 86 22.19 -4.62 -3.97
CA VAL A 86 21.04 -5.34 -3.38
C VAL A 86 21.46 -6.20 -2.19
N ASP A 87 22.76 -6.47 -1.99
CA ASP A 87 23.25 -7.37 -0.94
C ASP A 87 22.74 -7.01 0.47
N PRO A 88 22.64 -5.72 0.87
CA PRO A 88 22.13 -5.37 2.20
C PRO A 88 20.67 -5.78 2.45
N VAL A 89 19.87 -6.07 1.41
CA VAL A 89 18.49 -6.53 1.60
C VAL A 89 18.42 -7.87 2.33
N PHE A 90 19.45 -8.72 2.17
CA PHE A 90 19.53 -10.03 2.80
C PHE A 90 19.91 -9.95 4.29
N GLU A 91 20.36 -8.79 4.76
CA GLU A 91 20.58 -8.50 6.17
C GLU A 91 19.40 -7.72 6.76
N GLU A 92 18.90 -6.69 6.05
CA GLU A 92 17.85 -5.81 6.57
C GLU A 92 16.44 -6.44 6.58
N LEU A 93 16.16 -7.44 5.73
CA LEU A 93 14.87 -8.17 5.71
C LEU A 93 15.02 -9.64 6.14
N LEU A 94 16.06 -9.96 6.91
CA LEU A 94 16.24 -11.29 7.49
C LEU A 94 15.18 -11.55 8.58
N TYR A 95 14.58 -12.75 8.58
CA TYR A 95 13.61 -13.19 9.60
C TYR A 95 14.28 -13.75 10.85
#